data_AF-A0AAE4I4D5-F1
#
_entry.id   AF-A0AAE4I4D5-F1
#
_cell.length_a   1.000
_cell.length_b   1.000
_cell.length_c   1.000
_cell.angle_alpha   90.00
_cell.angle_beta   90.00
_cell.angle_gamma   90.00
#
_symmetry.space_group_name_H-M   'P 1'
#
loop_
_entity.id
_entity.type
_entity.pdbx_description
1 polymer ?
#
loop_
_entity_poly.entity_id
_entity_poly.type
_entity_poly.pdbx_seq_one_letter_code
_entity_poly.pdbx_strand_id
1 'polypeptide(L)' 'MPKKQIRELAEQYGYFRLKKYRKWDDVHFSAEVNGIVIVVNISSGELFERNPFTK' A
#
# COMPACT_ATOMS: atom_id res chain seq x y z
N MET A 1 -3.04 -10.83 -7.39
CA MET A 1 -2.63 -9.62 -6.64
C MET A 1 -1.15 -9.34 -6.90
N PRO A 2 -0.78 -8.13 -7.31
CA PRO A 2 0.58 -7.75 -7.69
C PRO A 2 1.47 -7.50 -6.45
N LYS A 3 1.56 -8.50 -5.55
CA LYS A 3 2.26 -8.36 -4.26
C LYS A 3 3.71 -7.93 -4.40
N LYS A 4 4.40 -8.42 -5.44
CA LYS A 4 5.79 -8.05 -5.74
C LYS A 4 5.90 -6.55 -6.03
N GLN A 5 5.08 -6.04 -6.96
CA GLN A 5 5.06 -4.63 -7.35
C GLN A 5 4.66 -3.71 -6.18
N ILE A 6 3.65 -4.09 -5.39
CA ILE A 6 3.25 -3.33 -4.19
C ILE A 6 4.42 -3.22 -3.21
N ARG A 7 5.16 -4.32 -3.02
CA ARG A 7 6.31 -4.35 -2.14
C ARG A 7 7.46 -3.51 -2.67
N GLU A 8 7.79 -3.62 -3.95
CA GLU A 8 8.83 -2.82 -4.60
C GLU A 8 8.53 -1.32 -4.49
N LEU A 9 7.29 -0.91 -4.76
CA LEU A 9 6.85 0.48 -4.59
C LEU A 9 6.96 0.91 -3.12
N ALA A 10 6.41 0.13 -2.18
CA ALA A 10 6.45 0.51 -0.77
C ALA A 10 7.88 0.61 -0.20
N GLU A 11 8.79 -0.26 -0.65
CA GLU A 11 10.21 -0.24 -0.25
C GLU A 11 10.91 1.04 -0.74
N GLN A 12 10.53 1.61 -1.89
CA GLN A 12 11.05 2.91 -2.37
C GLN A 12 10.69 4.07 -1.42
N TYR A 13 9.56 3.97 -0.71
CA TYR A 13 9.12 4.94 0.30
C TYR A 13 9.57 4.55 1.74
N GLY A 14 10.39 3.50 1.89
CA GLY A 14 10.91 3.08 3.19
C GLY A 14 9.98 2.19 4.01
N TYR A 15 8.88 1.70 3.43
CA TYR A 15 8.00 0.74 4.10
C TYR A 15 8.46 -0.70 3.83
N PHE A 16 8.82 -1.40 4.91
CA PHE A 16 9.26 -2.79 4.86
C PHE A 16 8.27 -3.71 5.58
N ARG A 17 8.35 -5.02 5.31
CA ARG A 17 7.58 -6.05 6.02
C ARG A 17 6.05 -5.84 5.97
N LEU A 18 5.54 -5.40 4.82
CA LEU A 18 4.11 -5.25 4.53
C LEU A 18 3.32 -6.54 4.85
N LYS A 19 2.15 -6.37 5.48
CA LYS A 19 1.19 -7.43 5.84
C LYS A 19 -0.22 -7.05 5.40
N LYS A 20 -1.19 -7.96 5.59
CA LYS A 20 -2.64 -7.71 5.39
C LYS A 20 -2.99 -7.00 4.07
N TYR A 21 -2.47 -7.53 2.97
CA TYR A 21 -2.75 -7.00 1.63
C TYR A 21 -4.24 -7.09 1.29
N ARG A 22 -4.81 -6.01 0.75
CA ARG A 22 -6.22 -5.95 0.33
C ARG A 22 -6.35 -5.19 -0.99
N LYS A 23 -7.22 -5.67 -1.88
CA LYS A 23 -7.57 -4.99 -3.14
C LYS A 23 -8.75 -4.07 -2.84
N TRP A 24 -8.67 -2.83 -3.29
CA TRP A 24 -9.78 -1.87 -3.20
C TRP A 24 -10.50 -1.83 -4.53
N ASP A 25 -9.75 -1.61 -5.60
CA ASP A 25 -10.21 -1.66 -6.99
C ASP A 25 -9.08 -2.21 -7.89
N ASP A 26 -9.20 -2.09 -9.20
CA ASP A 26 -8.24 -2.65 -10.15
C ASP A 26 -6.84 -2.05 -10.08
N VAL A 27 -6.71 -0.80 -9.61
CA VAL A 27 -5.43 -0.09 -9.53
C VAL A 27 -5.00 0.21 -8.09
N HIS A 28 -5.91 0.26 -7.12
CA HIS A 28 -5.58 0.53 -5.72
C HIS A 28 -5.51 -0.73 -4.85
N PHE A 29 -4.40 -0.85 -4.12
CA PHE A 29 -4.15 -1.95 -3.19
C PHE A 29 -3.63 -1.40 -1.86
N SER A 30 -4.12 -1.92 -0.74
CA SER A 30 -3.61 -1.54 0.58
C SER A 30 -2.76 -2.63 1.22
N ALA A 31 -1.83 -2.23 2.08
CA ALA A 31 -1.08 -3.10 2.96
C ALA A 31 -0.87 -2.43 4.32
N GLU A 32 -0.67 -3.24 5.37
CA GLU A 32 -0.38 -2.75 6.72
C GLU A 32 1.11 -2.90 7.02
N VAL A 33 1.71 -1.86 7.60
CA VAL A 33 3.10 -1.79 8.03
C VAL A 33 3.17 -1.02 9.34
N ASN A 34 3.69 -1.65 10.39
CA ASN A 34 3.83 -1.04 11.73
C ASN A 34 2.54 -0.38 12.26
N GLY A 35 1.36 -0.92 11.94
CA GLY A 35 0.06 -0.36 12.33
C GLY A 35 -0.48 0.75 11.44
N ILE A 36 0.30 1.18 10.44
CA ILE A 36 -0.11 2.14 9.40
C ILE A 36 -0.64 1.34 8.21
N VAL A 37 -1.78 1.77 7.65
CA VAL A 37 -2.28 1.22 6.40
C VAL A 37 -1.82 2.13 5.28
N ILE A 38 -1.02 1.59 4.35
CA ILE A 38 -0.66 2.27 3.11
C ILE A 38 -1.61 1.83 1.99
N VAL A 39 -1.86 2.72 1.02
CA VAL A 39 -2.61 2.46 -0.21
C VAL A 39 -1.67 2.78 -1.36
N VAL A 40 -1.51 1.83 -2.28
CA VAL A 40 -0.63 1.92 -3.44
C VAL A 40 -1.47 1.89 -4.69
N ASN A 41 -1.29 2.87 -5.56
CA ASN A 41 -1.78 2.84 -6.92
C ASN A 41 -0.73 2.18 -7.82
N ILE A 42 -1.02 0.98 -8.32
CA ILE A 42 -0.06 0.22 -9.14
C ILE A 42 0.11 0.76 -10.57
N SER A 43 -0.80 1.62 -11.02
CA SER A 43 -0.73 2.23 -12.36
C SER A 43 0.10 3.50 -12.36
N SER A 44 -0.01 4.34 -11.32
CA SER A 44 0.76 5.58 -11.20
C SER A 44 2.04 5.42 -10.38
N GLY A 45 2.13 4.40 -9.52
CA GLY A 45 3.24 4.22 -8.58
C GLY A 45 3.14 5.10 -7.33
N GLU A 46 2.01 5.77 -7.14
CA GLU A 46 1.76 6.61 -5.96
C GLU A 46 1.44 5.78 -4.72
N LEU A 47 1.85 6.29 -3.57
CA LEU A 47 1.61 5.69 -2.26
C LEU A 47 1.00 6.73 -1.33
N PHE A 48 -0.07 6.34 -0.64
CA PHE A 48 -0.79 7.16 0.31
C PHE A 48 -0.84 6.45 1.66
N GLU A 49 -0.55 7.16 2.75
CA GLU A 49 -0.86 6.67 4.08
C GLU A 49 -2.34 6.91 4.37
N ARG A 50 -3.07 5.84 4.66
CA ARG A 50 -4.47 5.96 5.09
C ARG A 50 -4.47 6.45 6.53
N ASN A 51 -4.82 7.72 6.71
CA ASN A 51 -5.08 8.28 8.02
C ASN A 51 -6.42 7.72 8.56
N PRO A 52 -6.40 6.93 9.65
CA PRO A 52 -7.61 6.31 10.21
C PRO A 52 -8.59 7.32 10.81
N PHE A 53 -8.18 8.59 10.99
CA PHE A 53 -9.02 9.65 11.56
C PHE A 53 -9.80 10.46 10.50
N THR A 54 -9.53 10.25 9.21
CA THR A 54 -10.29 10.86 8.12
C THR A 54 -11.44 9.94 7.75
N LYS A 55 -12.67 10.35 8.09
CA LYS A 55 -13.93 9.68 7.75
C LYS A 55 -14.44 10.12 6.39
#